data_AF-A0A7C5T2Y3-F1
#
_entry.id   AF-A0A7C5T2Y3-F1
#
_cell.length_a   1.000
_cell.length_b   1.000
_cell.length_c   1.000
_cell.angle_alpha   90.00
_cell.angle_beta   90.00
_cell.angle_gamma   90.00
#
_symmetry.space_group_name_H-M   'P 1'
#
loop_
_entity.id
_entity.type
_entity.pdbx_description
1 polymer ?
#
loop_
_entity_poly.entity_id
_entity_poly.type
_entity_poly.pdbx_seq_one_letter_code
_entity_poly.pdbx_strand_id
1 'polypeptide(L)'
;MDARAHVQRGPGNVRGLTQDPCNLCGKKGERRCPALDRWICSTCCGKERGRTIRCLPDCPYLLEAEARWRERRSRELQEAWAAWEKKNPELPWSYIWALGEILATFLHKNCATDAEVEQALSDLDQALSPIVIISAAPSPLGKTLSAALVPLVREGKADGEKLRQAARALGEW
;
A
#
# COMPACT_ATOMS: atom_id res chain seq x y z
N MET A 1 27.72 33.59 59.20
CA MET A 1 27.31 32.22 58.82
C MET A 1 25.81 32.26 58.62
N ASP A 2 25.21 32.27 57.43
CA ASP A 2 25.72 32.11 56.08
C ASP A 2 24.81 32.81 55.07
N ALA A 3 25.42 33.08 53.92
CA ALA A 3 24.98 34.00 52.88
C ALA A 3 23.77 33.51 52.08
N ARG A 4 22.86 34.44 51.77
CA ARG A 4 21.81 34.29 50.75
C ARG A 4 22.46 34.29 49.36
N ALA A 5 22.54 33.13 48.73
CA ALA A 5 22.97 33.01 47.34
C ALA A 5 21.86 33.52 46.40
N HIS A 6 22.05 34.73 45.87
CA HIS A 6 21.30 35.25 44.74
C HIS A 6 21.67 34.46 43.48
N VAL A 7 20.75 33.63 42.97
CA VAL A 7 20.83 33.07 41.61
C VAL A 7 20.45 34.18 40.64
N GLN A 8 21.46 34.85 40.08
CA GLN A 8 21.27 35.78 38.97
C GLN A 8 20.85 34.99 37.72
N ARG A 9 19.57 35.09 37.35
CA ARG A 9 19.10 34.68 36.03
C ARG A 9 19.59 35.71 35.02
N GLY A 10 20.64 35.37 34.27
CA GLY A 10 21.09 36.17 33.13
C GLY A 10 19.96 36.35 32.11
N PRO A 11 19.99 37.43 31.30
CA PRO A 11 18.95 37.70 30.33
C PRO A 11 18.98 36.60 29.26
N GLY A 12 18.03 35.68 29.34
CA GLY A 12 17.77 34.71 28.29
C GLY A 12 17.46 35.47 27.01
N ASN A 13 18.42 35.49 26.10
CA ASN A 13 18.29 36.06 24.77
C ASN A 13 17.26 35.23 24.00
N VAL A 14 15.98 35.58 24.14
CA VAL A 14 14.90 35.07 23.30
C VAL A 14 15.08 35.72 21.92
N ARG A 15 16.04 35.19 21.15
CA ARG A 15 16.15 35.51 19.73
C ARG A 15 14.79 35.19 19.11
N GLY A 16 14.12 36.23 18.63
CA GLY A 16 12.89 36.09 17.84
C GLY A 16 13.13 35.07 16.73
N LEU A 17 12.13 34.23 16.46
CA LEU A 17 12.12 33.14 15.48
C LEU A 17 12.44 33.63 14.06
N THR A 18 13.68 33.99 13.78
CA THR A 18 14.21 34.03 12.42
C THR A 18 14.36 32.59 11.99
N GLN A 19 13.47 32.13 11.13
CA GLN A 19 13.55 30.79 10.55
C GLN A 19 14.95 30.61 9.93
N ASP A 20 15.71 29.62 10.39
CA ASP A 20 17.04 29.36 9.86
C ASP A 20 16.95 29.02 8.36
N PRO A 21 17.99 29.34 7.57
CA PRO A 21 18.04 28.90 6.19
C PRO A 21 18.00 27.38 6.10
N CYS A 22 17.48 26.89 4.98
CA CYS A 22 17.44 25.50 4.60
C CYS A 22 18.86 24.94 4.58
N ASN A 23 19.10 23.91 5.39
CA ASN A 23 20.40 23.25 5.48
C ASN A 23 20.87 22.61 4.16
N LEU A 24 19.98 22.43 3.19
CA LEU A 24 20.30 21.77 1.91
C LEU A 24 20.52 22.75 0.76
N CYS A 25 19.89 23.93 0.77
CA CYS A 25 19.96 24.86 -0.36
C CYS A 25 20.10 26.33 0.02
N GLY A 26 20.19 26.66 1.31
CA GLY A 26 20.38 28.03 1.80
C GLY A 26 19.14 28.94 1.69
N LYS A 27 18.07 28.55 0.99
CA LYS A 27 16.81 29.30 0.92
C LYS A 27 16.09 29.33 2.28
N LYS A 28 15.02 30.10 2.43
CA LYS A 28 14.22 30.15 3.67
C LYS A 28 13.78 28.75 4.12
N GLY A 29 14.11 28.37 5.35
CA GLY A 29 13.65 27.13 5.97
C GLY A 29 12.19 27.26 6.41
N GLU A 30 11.38 26.26 6.11
CA GLU A 30 9.93 26.26 6.43
C GLU A 30 9.57 25.14 7.41
N ARG A 31 10.40 24.10 7.48
CA ARG A 31 10.13 22.88 8.23
C ARG A 31 11.33 22.50 9.07
N ARG A 32 11.10 22.14 10.32
CA ARG A 32 12.12 21.53 11.18
C ARG A 32 12.22 20.04 10.85
N CYS A 33 13.34 19.59 10.31
CA CYS A 33 13.55 18.18 9.98
C CYS A 33 13.97 17.39 11.24
N PRO A 34 13.19 16.38 11.68
CA PRO A 34 13.55 15.58 12.85
C PRO A 34 14.84 14.78 12.67
N ALA A 35 15.09 14.27 11.47
CA ALA A 35 16.25 13.42 11.18
C ALA A 35 17.57 14.19 11.10
N LEU A 36 17.53 15.45 10.65
CA LEU A 36 18.73 16.28 10.51
C LEU A 36 18.91 17.26 11.68
N ASP A 37 17.88 17.42 12.51
CA ASP A 37 17.79 18.47 13.53
C ASP A 37 18.17 19.85 12.96
N ARG A 38 17.66 20.17 11.77
CA ARG A 38 17.90 21.42 11.02
C ARG A 38 16.64 21.91 10.32
N TRP A 39 16.57 23.21 10.02
CA TRP A 39 15.52 23.76 9.16
C TRP A 39 15.79 23.42 7.70
N ILE A 40 14.74 23.05 6.97
CA ILE A 40 14.78 22.78 5.53
C ILE A 40 13.55 23.40 4.84
N CYS A 41 13.70 23.78 3.57
CA CYS A 41 12.56 24.26 2.78
C CYS A 41 11.68 23.08 2.33
N SER A 42 10.43 23.37 1.97
CA SER A 42 9.49 22.36 1.54
C SER A 42 9.93 21.56 0.31
N THR A 43 10.58 22.22 -0.66
CA THR A 43 11.10 21.61 -1.89
C THR A 43 12.20 20.60 -1.60
N CYS A 44 13.21 20.97 -0.81
CA CYS A 44 14.29 20.04 -0.44
C CYS A 44 13.76 18.88 0.41
N CYS A 45 12.84 19.17 1.34
CA CYS A 45 12.16 18.14 2.11
C CYS A 45 11.38 17.15 1.23
N GLY A 46 10.72 17.59 0.16
CA GLY A 46 10.00 16.70 -0.75
C GLY A 46 10.93 15.88 -1.65
N LYS A 47 12.03 16.48 -2.11
CA LYS A 47 12.98 15.85 -3.03
C LYS A 47 13.87 14.80 -2.37
N GLU A 48 14.34 15.09 -1.16
CA GLU A 48 15.41 14.32 -0.50
C GLU A 48 14.90 13.32 0.56
N ARG A 49 13.63 13.43 0.97
CA ARG A 49 12.97 12.56 1.95
C ARG A 49 12.96 11.10 1.52
N GLY A 50 13.37 10.21 2.42
CA GLY A 50 13.43 8.77 2.18
C GLY A 50 14.45 8.34 1.13
N ARG A 51 15.14 9.29 0.48
CA ARG A 51 16.15 9.03 -0.55
C ARG A 51 17.55 9.22 0.03
N THR A 52 17.89 10.47 0.34
CA THR A 52 19.19 10.84 0.92
C THR A 52 19.05 11.18 2.41
N ILE A 53 17.88 11.70 2.81
CA ILE A 53 17.53 11.89 4.22
C ILE A 53 16.97 10.57 4.74
N ARG A 54 17.65 9.96 5.73
CA ARG A 54 17.12 8.85 6.52
C ARG A 54 16.03 9.36 7.45
N CYS A 55 14.82 9.48 6.92
CA CYS A 55 13.68 9.98 7.69
C CYS A 55 13.33 9.03 8.83
N LEU A 56 12.99 9.60 9.98
CA LEU A 56 12.44 8.83 11.09
C LEU A 56 11.01 8.34 10.73
N PRO A 57 10.60 7.14 11.19
CA PRO A 57 9.27 6.60 10.91
C PRO A 57 8.11 7.47 11.42
N ASP A 58 8.34 8.25 12.48
CA ASP A 58 7.38 9.17 13.09
C ASP A 58 7.43 10.59 12.49
N CYS A 59 8.21 10.80 11.43
CA CYS A 59 8.33 12.11 10.79
C CYS A 59 6.95 12.56 10.24
N PRO A 60 6.36 13.67 10.74
CA PRO A 60 5.00 14.06 10.36
C PRO A 60 4.90 14.37 8.86
N TYR A 61 5.95 14.95 8.30
CA TYR A 61 6.00 15.25 6.88
C TYR A 61 6.10 13.99 6.01
N LEU A 62 6.80 12.95 6.48
CA LEU A 62 6.88 11.66 5.77
C LEU A 62 5.51 11.00 5.74
N LEU A 63 4.89 10.85 6.91
CA LEU A 63 3.56 10.25 7.06
C LEU A 63 2.51 10.94 6.19
N GLU A 64 2.48 12.27 6.18
CA GLU A 64 1.53 13.04 5.36
C GLU A 64 1.74 12.80 3.85
N ALA A 65 2.99 12.67 3.39
CA ALA A 65 3.23 12.39 1.98
C ALA A 65 2.93 10.95 1.60
N GLU A 66 3.22 9.98 2.48
CA GLU A 66 2.82 8.60 2.24
C GLU A 66 1.30 8.47 2.17
N ALA A 67 0.57 9.16 3.06
CA ALA A 67 -0.89 9.21 3.02
C ALA A 67 -1.39 9.79 1.68
N ARG A 68 -0.85 10.94 1.26
CA ARG A 68 -1.21 11.54 -0.05
C ARG A 68 -0.81 10.67 -1.24
N TRP A 69 0.30 9.95 -1.15
CA TRP A 69 0.73 9.02 -2.19
C TRP A 69 -0.21 7.81 -2.28
N ARG A 70 -0.56 7.20 -1.14
CA ARG A 70 -1.54 6.11 -1.06
C ARG A 70 -2.91 6.54 -1.59
N GLU A 71 -3.39 7.71 -1.21
CA GLU A 71 -4.67 8.24 -1.68
C GLU A 71 -4.66 8.45 -3.20
N ARG A 72 -3.62 9.08 -3.74
CA ARG A 72 -3.48 9.27 -5.19
C ARG A 72 -3.43 7.92 -5.91
N ARG A 73 -2.59 7.00 -5.44
CA ARG A 73 -2.43 5.68 -6.04
C ARG A 73 -3.75 4.89 -6.01
N SER A 74 -4.51 5.00 -4.92
CA SER A 74 -5.84 4.43 -4.81
C SER A 74 -6.80 5.01 -5.85
N ARG A 75 -6.80 6.33 -6.06
CA ARG A 75 -7.64 6.97 -7.08
C ARG A 75 -7.27 6.51 -8.50
N GLU A 76 -5.98 6.51 -8.83
CA GLU A 76 -5.47 6.02 -10.12
C GLU A 76 -5.90 4.56 -10.38
N LEU A 77 -5.83 3.71 -9.35
CA LEU A 77 -6.23 2.31 -9.47
C LEU A 77 -7.75 2.16 -9.66
N GLN A 78 -8.55 2.95 -8.96
CA GLN A 78 -10.01 2.97 -9.12
C GLN A 78 -10.42 3.44 -10.51
N GLU A 79 -9.76 4.46 -11.05
CA GLU A 79 -9.97 4.93 -12.42
C GLU A 79 -9.58 3.87 -13.45
N ALA A 80 -8.45 3.19 -13.25
CA ALA A 80 -8.01 2.10 -14.10
C ALA A 80 -8.98 0.90 -14.06
N TRP A 81 -9.47 0.54 -12.87
CA TRP A 81 -10.47 -0.51 -12.68
C TRP A 81 -11.77 -0.17 -13.39
N ALA A 82 -12.30 1.04 -13.21
CA ALA A 82 -13.54 1.47 -13.88
C ALA A 82 -13.39 1.52 -15.41
N ALA A 83 -12.22 1.93 -15.91
CA ALA A 83 -11.93 1.91 -17.35
C ALA A 83 -11.85 0.47 -17.89
N TRP A 84 -11.23 -0.45 -17.14
CA TRP A 84 -11.19 -1.87 -17.47
C TRP A 84 -12.59 -2.49 -17.47
N GLU A 85 -13.43 -2.12 -16.50
CA GLU A 85 -14.83 -2.56 -16.44
C GLU A 85 -15.63 -2.14 -17.67
N LYS A 86 -15.55 -0.86 -18.01
CA LYS A 86 -16.21 -0.32 -19.20
C LYS A 86 -15.75 -0.98 -20.50
N LYS A 87 -14.48 -1.41 -20.58
CA LYS A 87 -13.89 -2.00 -21.78
C LYS A 87 -14.32 -3.46 -21.99
N ASN A 88 -14.63 -4.19 -20.92
CA ASN A 88 -14.93 -5.63 -20.96
C ASN A 88 -16.31 -5.96 -20.35
N PRO A 89 -17.43 -5.45 -20.92
CA PRO A 89 -18.78 -5.64 -20.37
C PRO A 89 -19.25 -7.10 -20.36
N GLU A 90 -18.64 -7.98 -21.15
CA GLU A 90 -18.98 -9.40 -21.29
C GLU A 90 -18.43 -10.28 -20.16
N LEU A 91 -17.49 -9.78 -19.36
CA LEU A 91 -16.90 -10.53 -18.26
C LEU A 91 -17.92 -10.81 -17.13
N PRO A 92 -17.73 -11.90 -16.36
CA PRO A 92 -18.61 -12.23 -15.24
C PRO A 92 -18.32 -11.33 -14.02
N TRP A 93 -18.71 -10.06 -14.09
CA TRP A 93 -18.41 -9.02 -13.10
C TRP A 93 -18.79 -9.37 -11.66
N SER A 94 -19.91 -10.05 -11.45
CA SER A 94 -20.30 -10.50 -10.11
C SER A 94 -19.30 -11.51 -9.51
N TYR A 95 -18.72 -12.37 -10.35
CA TYR A 95 -17.70 -13.33 -9.92
C TYR A 95 -16.33 -12.67 -9.75
N ILE A 96 -15.96 -11.73 -10.62
CA ILE A 96 -14.73 -10.93 -10.49
C ILE A 96 -14.75 -10.16 -9.17
N TRP A 97 -15.85 -9.45 -8.88
CA TRP A 97 -16.02 -8.72 -7.64
C TRP A 97 -15.95 -9.64 -6.41
N ALA A 98 -16.71 -10.74 -6.42
CA ALA A 98 -16.72 -11.69 -5.31
C ALA A 98 -15.34 -12.32 -5.06
N LEU A 99 -14.62 -12.70 -6.12
CA LEU A 99 -13.28 -13.26 -6.02
C LEU A 99 -12.27 -12.21 -5.51
N GLY A 100 -12.38 -10.96 -5.97
CA GLY A 100 -11.58 -9.83 -5.47
C GLY A 100 -11.77 -9.58 -3.97
N GLU A 101 -13.00 -9.58 -3.48
CA GLU A 101 -13.32 -9.43 -2.04
C GLU A 101 -12.76 -10.58 -1.19
N ILE A 102 -12.85 -11.81 -1.70
CA ILE A 102 -12.29 -12.98 -1.03
C ILE A 102 -10.76 -12.86 -0.96
N LEU A 103 -10.10 -12.49 -2.07
CA LEU A 103 -8.66 -12.25 -2.10
C LEU A 103 -8.25 -11.14 -1.13
N ALA A 104 -8.94 -10.00 -1.13
CA ALA A 104 -8.66 -8.91 -0.21
C ALA A 104 -8.76 -9.35 1.27
N THR A 105 -9.76 -10.17 1.60
CA THR A 105 -9.92 -10.74 2.93
C THR A 105 -8.76 -11.65 3.33
N PHE A 106 -8.24 -12.45 2.40
CA PHE A 106 -7.07 -13.31 2.64
C PHE A 106 -5.78 -12.50 2.77
N LEU A 107 -5.58 -11.50 1.90
CA LEU A 107 -4.39 -10.67 1.85
C LEU A 107 -4.27 -9.73 3.06
N HIS A 108 -5.40 -9.33 3.66
CA HIS A 108 -5.39 -8.60 4.92
C HIS A 108 -4.78 -9.42 6.07
N LYS A 109 -4.83 -10.75 6.00
CA LYS A 109 -4.31 -11.65 7.06
C LYS A 109 -2.95 -12.24 6.71
N ASN A 110 -2.63 -12.34 5.43
CA ASN A 110 -1.40 -12.96 4.94
C ASN A 110 -0.79 -12.05 3.87
N CYS A 111 0.44 -11.59 4.08
CA CYS A 111 1.16 -10.88 3.04
C CYS A 111 1.44 -11.84 1.87
N ALA A 112 1.06 -11.46 0.66
CA ALA A 112 1.46 -12.13 -0.57
C ALA A 112 1.95 -11.10 -1.58
N THR A 113 2.86 -11.52 -2.44
CA THR A 113 3.34 -10.77 -3.60
C THR A 113 2.37 -10.91 -4.77
N ASP A 114 2.42 -9.98 -5.72
CA ASP A 114 1.57 -10.02 -6.92
C ASP A 114 1.73 -11.36 -7.67
N ALA A 115 2.97 -11.86 -7.80
CA ALA A 115 3.27 -13.16 -8.42
C ALA A 115 2.63 -14.35 -7.69
N GLU A 116 2.53 -14.30 -6.36
CA GLU A 116 1.84 -15.33 -5.58
C GLU A 116 0.32 -15.28 -5.76
N VAL A 117 -0.25 -14.08 -5.93
CA VAL A 117 -1.68 -13.90 -6.24
C VAL A 117 -2.00 -14.41 -7.65
N GLU A 118 -1.19 -14.04 -8.65
CA GLU A 118 -1.31 -14.54 -10.02
C GLU A 118 -1.23 -16.07 -10.08
N GLN A 119 -0.26 -16.68 -9.38
CA GLN A 119 -0.15 -18.12 -9.31
C GLN A 119 -1.36 -18.75 -8.63
N ALA A 120 -1.88 -18.15 -7.56
CA ALA A 120 -3.06 -18.66 -6.86
C ALA A 120 -4.34 -18.61 -7.71
N LEU A 121 -4.50 -17.57 -8.54
CA LEU A 121 -5.58 -17.45 -9.51
C LEU A 121 -5.46 -18.51 -10.61
N SER A 122 -4.24 -18.76 -11.10
CA SER A 122 -3.96 -19.83 -12.07
C SER A 122 -4.27 -21.22 -11.49
N ASP A 123 -3.83 -21.47 -10.25
CA ASP A 123 -4.12 -22.71 -9.52
C ASP A 123 -5.64 -22.95 -9.38
N LEU A 124 -6.41 -21.89 -9.09
CA LEU A 124 -7.85 -21.94 -8.97
C LEU A 124 -8.54 -22.26 -10.31
N ASP A 125 -8.14 -21.60 -11.40
CA ASP A 125 -8.65 -21.91 -12.74
C ASP A 125 -8.39 -23.39 -13.10
N GLN A 126 -7.19 -23.88 -12.80
CA GLN A 126 -6.84 -25.26 -13.05
C GLN A 126 -7.64 -26.23 -12.18
N ALA A 127 -7.85 -25.92 -10.89
CA ALA A 127 -8.63 -26.76 -9.98
C ALA A 127 -10.11 -26.89 -10.37
N LEU A 128 -10.65 -25.88 -11.05
CA LEU A 128 -12.00 -25.85 -11.59
C LEU A 128 -12.11 -26.40 -13.01
N SER A 129 -10.97 -26.65 -13.67
CA SER A 129 -10.94 -27.19 -15.03
C SER A 129 -11.58 -28.58 -15.08
N PRO A 130 -12.47 -28.84 -16.06
CA PRO A 130 -13.02 -30.17 -16.28
C PRO A 130 -11.97 -31.17 -16.78
N ILE A 131 -10.86 -30.66 -17.34
CA ILE A 131 -9.74 -31.47 -17.81
C ILE A 131 -8.69 -31.52 -16.70
N VAL A 132 -8.41 -32.73 -16.21
CA VAL A 132 -7.33 -32.98 -15.25
C VAL A 132 -6.00 -32.94 -15.99
N ILE A 133 -5.29 -31.84 -15.85
CA ILE A 133 -3.87 -31.74 -16.24
C ILE A 133 -3.06 -32.13 -15.00
N ILE A 134 -2.09 -33.03 -15.14
CA ILE A 134 -1.14 -33.32 -14.05
C ILE A 134 -0.29 -32.06 -13.87
N SER A 135 -0.62 -31.25 -12.88
CA SER A 135 0.10 -30.02 -12.56
C SER A 135 0.97 -30.16 -11.32
N ALA A 136 1.88 -29.19 -11.17
CA ALA A 136 2.61 -28.99 -9.94
C ALA A 136 1.63 -28.77 -8.77
N ALA A 137 2.07 -29.08 -7.55
CA ALA A 137 1.27 -28.82 -6.36
C ALA A 137 0.92 -27.32 -6.30
N PRO A 138 -0.34 -26.97 -5.97
CA PRO A 138 -0.77 -25.57 -5.92
C PRO A 138 0.00 -24.82 -4.83
N SER A 139 0.16 -23.52 -5.05
CA SER A 139 0.71 -22.60 -4.06
C SER A 139 -0.11 -22.62 -2.76
N PRO A 140 0.46 -22.19 -1.61
CA PRO A 140 -0.29 -22.12 -0.35
C PRO A 140 -1.58 -21.29 -0.46
N LEU A 141 -1.52 -20.16 -1.18
CA LEU A 141 -2.68 -19.31 -1.43
C LEU A 141 -3.67 -19.98 -2.39
N GLY A 142 -3.19 -20.57 -3.50
CA GLY A 142 -4.04 -21.32 -4.45
C GLY A 142 -4.76 -22.50 -3.81
N LYS A 143 -4.09 -23.22 -2.92
CA LYS A 143 -4.71 -24.29 -2.10
C LYS A 143 -5.81 -23.75 -1.20
N THR A 144 -5.59 -22.60 -0.57
CA THR A 144 -6.57 -21.95 0.32
C THR A 144 -7.80 -21.48 -0.46
N LEU A 145 -7.60 -20.81 -1.59
CA LEU A 145 -8.68 -20.38 -2.48
C LEU A 145 -9.48 -21.57 -3.01
N SER A 146 -8.78 -22.60 -3.50
CA SER A 146 -9.43 -23.81 -4.02
C SER A 146 -10.26 -24.50 -2.93
N ALA A 147 -9.74 -24.60 -1.70
CA ALA A 147 -10.47 -25.18 -0.57
C ALA A 147 -11.74 -24.39 -0.22
N ALA A 148 -11.75 -23.06 -0.42
CA ALA A 148 -12.92 -22.23 -0.17
C ALA A 148 -13.95 -22.28 -1.30
N LEU A 149 -13.51 -22.29 -2.56
CA LEU A 149 -14.37 -22.05 -3.72
C LEU A 149 -14.79 -23.31 -4.48
N VAL A 150 -13.92 -24.31 -4.59
CA VAL A 150 -14.23 -25.56 -5.31
C VAL A 150 -15.44 -26.31 -4.71
N PRO A 151 -15.60 -26.40 -3.37
CA PRO A 151 -16.79 -27.03 -2.79
C PRO A 151 -18.10 -26.33 -3.20
N LEU A 152 -18.12 -25.00 -3.29
CA LEU A 152 -19.30 -24.24 -3.68
C LEU A 152 -19.74 -24.58 -5.11
N VAL A 153 -18.79 -24.78 -6.02
CA VAL A 153 -19.07 -25.19 -7.40
C VAL A 153 -19.60 -26.64 -7.43
N ARG A 154 -18.98 -27.55 -6.67
CA ARG A 154 -19.43 -28.95 -6.58
C ARG A 154 -20.83 -29.10 -5.99
N GLU A 155 -21.19 -28.25 -5.05
CA GLU A 155 -22.52 -28.18 -4.44
C GLU A 155 -23.55 -27.46 -5.32
N GLY A 156 -23.16 -26.97 -6.51
CA GLY A 156 -24.04 -26.23 -7.43
C GLY A 156 -24.42 -24.84 -6.95
N LYS A 157 -23.72 -24.30 -5.93
CA LYS A 157 -23.95 -22.95 -5.38
C LYS A 157 -23.26 -21.86 -6.19
N ALA A 158 -22.31 -22.23 -7.05
CA ALA A 158 -21.58 -21.32 -7.92
C ALA A 158 -21.35 -21.93 -9.30
N ASP A 159 -21.31 -21.09 -10.33
CA ASP A 159 -20.98 -21.49 -11.71
C ASP A 159 -19.45 -21.59 -11.86
N GLY A 160 -18.96 -22.80 -12.11
CA GLY A 160 -17.53 -23.07 -12.23
C GLY A 160 -16.87 -22.35 -13.41
N GLU A 161 -17.55 -22.24 -14.55
CA GLU A 161 -16.97 -21.62 -15.75
C GLU A 161 -16.88 -20.10 -15.60
N LYS A 162 -17.90 -19.47 -15.00
CA LYS A 162 -17.84 -18.03 -14.68
C LYS A 162 -16.74 -17.73 -13.66
N LEU A 163 -16.54 -18.61 -12.68
CA LEU A 163 -15.48 -18.44 -11.68
C LEU A 163 -14.09 -18.60 -12.31
N ARG A 164 -13.92 -19.51 -13.26
CA ARG A 164 -12.69 -19.65 -14.05
C ARG A 164 -12.41 -18.42 -14.90
N GLN A 165 -13.41 -17.92 -15.61
CA GLN A 165 -13.31 -16.69 -16.39
C GLN A 165 -12.93 -15.50 -15.49
N ALA A 166 -13.53 -15.39 -14.31
CA ALA A 166 -13.17 -14.36 -13.34
C ALA A 166 -11.71 -14.49 -12.86
N ALA A 167 -11.26 -15.71 -12.55
CA ALA A 167 -9.89 -15.95 -12.10
C ALA A 167 -8.85 -15.57 -13.17
N ARG A 168 -9.11 -15.93 -14.44
CA ARG A 168 -8.26 -15.53 -15.58
C ARG A 168 -8.26 -14.03 -15.78
N ALA A 169 -9.44 -13.40 -15.80
CA ALA A 169 -9.59 -11.98 -16.01
C ALA A 169 -8.84 -11.15 -14.94
N LEU A 170 -8.91 -11.58 -13.68
CA LEU A 170 -8.18 -10.94 -12.59
C LEU A 170 -6.66 -11.15 -12.68
N GLY A 171 -6.20 -12.29 -13.19
CA GLY A 171 -4.77 -12.55 -13.37
C GLY A 171 -4.14 -11.80 -14.54
N GLU A 172 -4.96 -11.32 -15.48
CA GLU A 172 -4.52 -10.55 -16.67
C GLU A 172 -4.68 -9.03 -16.53
N TRP A 173 -5.36 -8.57 -15.46
CA TRP A 173 -5.59 -7.15 -15.19
C TRP A 173 -4.36 -6.43 -14.62
#